data_AF-A0A7V6AK74-F1
#
_entry.id   AF-A0A7V6AK74-F1
#
_cell.length_a   1.000
_cell.length_b   1.000
_cell.length_c   1.000
_cell.angle_alpha   90.00
_cell.angle_beta   90.00
_cell.angle_gamma   90.00
#
_symmetry.space_group_name_H-M   'P 1'
#
loop_
_entity.id
_entity.type
_entity.pdbx_description
1 polymer ?
#
loop_
_entity_poly.entity_id
_entity_poly.type
_entity_poly.pdbx_seq_one_letter_code
_entity_poly.pdbx_strand_id
1 'polypeptide(L)'
;MIREEVLREAGIHEGKLLNALIFDLGNVLIDIHLDRTFEAFRQLGLKQFDELYTFEKQIPLFTDYETGCISTEQFRQGLRSFLSDGIADESIDRAWLAMLGELPA
;
A
#
# COMPACT_ATOMS: atom_id res chain seq x y z
N MET A 1 2.35 4.16 -23.28
CA MET A 1 2.77 5.35 -24.06
C MET A 1 2.44 6.56 -23.19
N ILE A 2 3.42 7.38 -22.80
CA ILE A 2 3.14 8.60 -22.03
C ILE A 2 2.38 9.55 -22.94
N ARG A 3 1.23 10.07 -22.48
CA ARG A 3 0.41 10.96 -23.29
C ARG A 3 1.06 12.35 -23.36
N GLU A 4 1.08 12.95 -24.54
CA GLU A 4 1.62 14.30 -24.77
C GLU A 4 1.00 15.36 -23.85
N GLU A 5 -0.28 15.20 -23.50
CA GLU A 5 -0.96 16.07 -22.52
C GLU A 5 -0.27 16.08 -21.15
N VAL A 6 0.16 14.91 -20.64
CA VAL A 6 0.83 14.78 -19.33
C VAL A 6 2.20 15.46 -19.35
N LEU A 7 2.92 15.35 -20.47
CA LEU A 7 4.22 16.03 -20.63
C LEU A 7 4.06 17.55 -20.63
N ARG A 8 3.04 18.08 -21.31
CA ARG A 8 2.76 19.51 -21.34
C ARG A 8 2.38 20.07 -19.96
N GLU A 9 1.54 19.36 -19.21
CA GLU A 9 1.17 19.76 -17.84
C GLU A 9 2.37 19.79 -16.88
N ALA A 10 3.32 18.87 -17.07
CA ALA A 10 4.59 18.84 -16.33
C ALA A 10 5.63 19.88 -16.82
N GLY A 11 5.26 20.78 -17.74
CA GLY A 11 6.17 21.82 -18.29
C GLY A 11 7.27 21.27 -19.20
N ILE A 12 7.02 20.11 -19.81
CA ILE A 12 7.90 19.46 -20.79
C ILE A 12 7.32 19.75 -22.17
N HIS A 13 8.11 20.40 -23.02
CA HIS A 13 7.72 20.80 -24.38
C HIS A 13 8.58 20.08 -25.42
N GLU A 14 8.09 20.04 -26.67
CA GLU A 14 8.84 19.50 -27.81
C GLU A 14 10.26 20.06 -27.85
N GLY A 15 11.25 19.16 -28.00
CA GLY A 15 12.67 19.48 -28.03
C GLY A 15 13.39 19.41 -26.68
N LYS A 16 12.68 19.24 -25.56
CA LYS A 16 13.29 19.03 -24.24
C LYS A 16 13.62 17.55 -24.05
N LEU A 17 14.91 17.22 -23.94
CA LEU A 17 15.37 15.85 -23.70
C LEU A 17 15.10 15.45 -22.24
N LEU A 18 14.32 14.39 -22.02
CA LEU A 18 14.18 13.78 -20.70
C LEU A 18 15.36 12.87 -20.43
N ASN A 19 16.06 13.09 -19.32
CA ASN A 19 17.23 12.32 -18.92
C ASN A 19 16.93 11.27 -17.85
N ALA A 20 15.79 11.41 -17.14
CA ALA A 20 15.36 10.50 -16.11
C ALA A 20 13.83 10.43 -16.07
N LEU A 21 13.32 9.25 -15.74
CA LEU A 21 11.93 9.00 -15.39
C LEU A 21 11.92 8.35 -14.01
N ILE A 22 11.11 8.88 -13.09
CA ILE A 22 10.88 8.30 -11.77
C ILE A 22 9.46 7.76 -11.78
N PHE A 23 9.32 6.46 -11.55
CA PHE A 23 8.02 5.80 -11.47
C PHE A 23 7.74 5.47 -10.02
N ASP A 24 6.52 5.79 -9.60
CA ASP A 24 5.95 5.17 -8.40
C ASP A 24 5.61 3.69 -8.70
N LEU A 25 5.31 2.92 -7.67
CA LEU A 25 4.96 1.52 -7.78
C LEU A 25 3.44 1.33 -7.86
N GLY A 26 2.72 1.73 -6.80
CA GLY A 26 1.28 1.51 -6.67
C GLY A 26 0.47 2.37 -7.65
N ASN A 27 -0.48 1.75 -8.35
CA ASN A 27 -1.30 2.36 -9.41
C ASN A 27 -0.50 2.99 -10.58
N VAL A 28 0.79 2.69 -10.69
CA VAL A 28 1.66 3.08 -11.81
C VAL A 28 2.26 1.86 -12.49
N LEU A 29 2.93 0.99 -11.72
CA LEU A 29 3.52 -0.27 -12.20
C LEU A 29 2.72 -1.50 -11.79
N ILE A 30 2.07 -1.47 -10.62
CA ILE A 30 1.18 -2.54 -10.15
C ILE A 30 -0.17 -1.96 -9.74
N ASP A 31 -1.24 -2.73 -9.92
CA ASP A 31 -2.54 -2.39 -9.35
C ASP A 31 -2.52 -2.50 -7.83
N ILE A 32 -3.26 -1.63 -7.14
CA ILE A 32 -3.48 -1.70 -5.68
C ILE A 32 -4.95 -2.01 -5.41
N HIS A 33 -5.21 -3.05 -4.62
CA HIS A 33 -6.53 -3.58 -4.30
C HIS A 33 -6.79 -3.59 -2.79
N LEU A 34 -7.05 -2.43 -2.20
CA LEU A 34 -7.28 -2.30 -0.75
C LEU A 34 -8.38 -3.23 -0.22
N ASP A 35 -9.44 -3.45 -1.00
CA ASP A 35 -10.54 -4.36 -0.64
C ASP A 35 -10.07 -5.79 -0.32
N ARG A 36 -9.00 -6.26 -0.98
CA ARG A 36 -8.44 -7.60 -0.73
C ARG A 36 -7.79 -7.67 0.64
N THR A 37 -7.07 -6.62 1.04
CA THR A 37 -6.49 -6.51 2.39
C THR A 37 -7.58 -6.37 3.44
N PHE A 38 -8.64 -5.60 3.16
CA PHE A 38 -9.78 -5.47 4.08
C PHE A 38 -10.46 -6.81 4.35
N GLU A 39 -10.76 -7.55 3.28
CA GLU A 39 -11.37 -8.88 3.39
C GLU A 39 -10.44 -9.88 4.10
N ALA A 40 -9.14 -9.87 3.80
CA ALA A 40 -8.18 -10.75 4.44
C ALA A 40 -8.06 -10.47 5.95
N PHE A 41 -7.97 -9.21 6.37
CA PHE A 41 -7.92 -8.88 7.80
C PHE A 41 -9.25 -9.15 8.53
N ARG A 42 -10.39 -8.98 7.85
CA ARG A 42 -11.70 -9.36 8.37
C ARG A 42 -11.75 -10.85 8.71
N GLN A 43 -11.14 -11.70 7.89
CA GLN A 43 -11.04 -13.14 8.14
C GLN A 43 -10.12 -13.48 9.33
N LEU A 44 -9.17 -12.62 9.68
CA LEU A 44 -8.30 -12.76 10.86
C LEU A 44 -8.94 -12.25 12.16
N GLY A 45 -10.17 -11.73 12.09
CA GLY A 45 -10.94 -11.24 13.24
C GLY A 45 -10.95 -9.73 13.39
N LEU A 46 -10.29 -8.98 12.49
CA LEU A 46 -10.29 -7.53 12.52
C LEU A 46 -11.61 -7.01 11.95
N LYS A 47 -12.57 -6.74 12.85
CA LYS A 47 -13.83 -6.09 12.50
C LYS A 47 -13.55 -4.60 12.28
N GLN A 48 -14.10 -4.02 11.22
CA GLN A 48 -13.99 -2.58 10.88
C GLN A 48 -12.57 -2.12 10.47
N PHE A 49 -11.86 -2.90 9.65
CA PHE A 49 -10.55 -2.47 9.11
C PHE A 49 -10.64 -1.15 8.33
N ASP A 50 -11.76 -0.93 7.65
CA ASP A 50 -12.12 0.29 6.94
C ASP A 50 -12.21 1.52 7.84
N GLU A 51 -12.34 1.38 9.16
CA GLU A 51 -12.28 2.51 10.11
C GLU A 51 -10.83 2.81 10.56
N LEU A 52 -9.93 1.83 10.47
CA LEU A 52 -8.53 1.92 10.90
C LEU A 52 -7.57 2.34 9.78
N TYR A 53 -7.93 2.03 8.54
CA TYR A 53 -7.10 2.28 7.36
C TYR A 53 -7.95 2.79 6.18
N THR A 54 -7.96 4.11 6.03
CA THR A 54 -8.44 4.80 4.83
C THR A 54 -7.37 5.76 4.32
N PHE A 55 -7.52 6.25 3.08
CA PHE A 55 -6.70 7.34 2.54
C PHE A 55 -6.76 8.63 3.38
N GLU A 56 -7.78 8.80 4.24
CA GLU A 56 -8.04 10.04 4.98
C GLU A 56 -7.83 9.90 6.51
N LYS A 57 -7.82 8.67 7.03
CA LYS A 57 -7.57 8.30 8.42
C LYS A 57 -6.78 7.00 8.47
N GLN A 58 -5.52 7.10 8.89
CA GLN A 58 -4.72 5.98 9.36
C GLN A 58 -4.37 6.23 10.82
N ILE A 59 -4.49 5.19 11.65
CA ILE A 59 -3.83 5.24 12.96
C ILE A 59 -2.30 5.30 12.75
N PRO A 60 -1.53 5.95 13.66
CA PRO A 60 -0.09 6.16 13.47
C PRO A 60 0.70 4.90 13.11
N LEU A 61 0.24 3.73 13.56
CA LEU A 61 0.83 2.42 13.26
C LEU A 61 1.17 2.21 11.78
N PHE A 62 0.27 2.60 10.86
CA PHE A 62 0.49 2.38 9.43
C PHE A 62 1.47 3.39 8.85
N THR A 63 1.28 4.68 9.15
CA THR A 63 2.19 5.74 8.70
C THR A 63 3.61 5.50 9.23
N ASP A 64 3.76 5.10 10.49
CA ASP A 64 5.06 4.78 11.09
C ASP A 64 5.72 3.59 10.39
N TYR A 65 4.94 2.60 9.92
CA TYR A 65 5.47 1.48 9.17
C TYR A 65 5.87 1.88 7.74
N GLU A 66 5.00 2.60 7.02
CA GLU A 66 5.23 3.06 5.65
C GLU A 66 6.41 4.04 5.55
N THR A 67 6.70 4.79 6.63
CA THR A 67 7.85 5.71 6.72
C THR A 67 9.09 5.08 7.33
N GLY A 68 9.03 3.81 7.75
CA GLY A 68 10.16 3.08 8.34
C GLY A 68 10.51 3.49 9.78
N CYS A 69 9.62 4.18 10.48
CA CYS A 69 9.78 4.53 11.90
C CYS A 69 9.66 3.30 12.83
N ILE A 70 8.96 2.24 12.39
CA ILE A 70 8.85 0.97 13.11
C ILE A 70 9.23 -0.22 12.22
N SER A 71 9.70 -1.30 12.86
CA SER A 71 10.03 -2.55 12.17
C SER A 71 8.78 -3.35 11.77
N THR A 72 8.94 -4.31 10.85
CA THR A 72 7.87 -5.26 10.51
C THR A 72 7.37 -6.04 11.73
N GLU A 73 8.27 -6.41 12.66
CA GLU A 73 7.87 -7.08 13.90
C GLU A 73 6.99 -6.16 14.77
N GLN A 74 7.38 -4.90 14.94
CA GLN A 74 6.59 -3.91 15.69
C GLN A 74 5.23 -3.65 15.03
N PHE A 75 5.18 -3.59 13.70
CA PHE A 75 3.93 -3.44 12.94
C PHE A 75 2.97 -4.62 13.20
N ARG A 76 3.45 -5.86 13.07
CA ARG A 76 2.67 -7.07 13.38
C ARG A 76 2.18 -7.05 14.82
N GLN A 77 3.04 -6.72 15.78
CA GLN A 77 2.65 -6.61 17.20
C GLN A 77 1.57 -5.56 17.43
N GLY A 78 1.67 -4.39 16.78
CA GLY A 78 0.64 -3.37 16.84
C GLY A 78 -0.72 -3.87 16.32
N LEU A 79 -0.71 -4.63 15.22
CA LEU A 79 -1.92 -5.21 14.63
C LEU A 79 -2.57 -6.27 15.52
N ARG A 80 -1.79 -7.05 16.28
CA ARG A 80 -2.31 -8.16 17.10
C ARG A 80 -3.39 -7.76 18.10
N SER A 81 -3.38 -6.51 18.58
CA SER A 81 -4.42 -6.01 19.47
C SER A 81 -5.82 -5.94 18.84
N PHE A 82 -5.90 -6.00 17.50
CA PHE A 82 -7.13 -5.97 16.72
C PHE A 82 -7.49 -7.33 16.09
N LEU A 83 -6.65 -8.35 16.26
CA LEU A 83 -6.81 -9.67 15.64
C LEU A 83 -7.32 -10.70 16.64
N SER A 84 -7.74 -11.86 16.12
CA SER A 84 -8.00 -13.02 16.97
C SER A 84 -6.71 -13.50 17.66
N ASP A 85 -6.85 -14.19 18.78
CA ASP A 85 -5.70 -14.76 19.49
C ASP A 85 -4.98 -15.82 18.64
N GLY A 86 -3.64 -15.86 18.74
CA GLY A 86 -2.82 -16.91 18.13
C GLY A 86 -2.57 -16.81 16.63
N ILE A 87 -2.90 -15.68 15.98
CA ILE A 87 -2.61 -15.48 14.54
C ILE A 87 -1.10 -15.53 14.29
N ALA A 88 -0.67 -16.30 13.28
CA ALA A 88 0.73 -16.38 12.86
C ALA A 88 1.17 -15.12 12.11
N ASP A 89 2.45 -14.76 12.20
CA ASP A 89 3.03 -13.59 11.51
C ASP A 89 2.79 -13.65 9.99
N GLU A 90 2.93 -14.83 9.39
CA GLU A 90 2.74 -15.03 7.96
C GLU A 90 1.29 -14.80 7.52
N SER A 91 0.31 -14.96 8.42
CA SER A 91 -1.08 -14.64 8.12
C SER A 91 -1.30 -13.12 8.07
N ILE A 92 -0.63 -12.37 8.94
CA ILE A 92 -0.65 -10.90 8.92
C ILE A 92 0.02 -10.40 7.63
N ASP A 93 1.18 -10.96 7.28
CA ASP A 93 1.89 -10.63 6.06
C ASP A 93 1.04 -10.91 4.82
N ARG A 94 0.40 -12.08 4.73
CA ARG A 94 -0.51 -12.41 3.62
C ARG A 94 -1.68 -11.44 3.53
N ALA A 95 -2.27 -11.04 4.66
CA ALA A 95 -3.38 -10.09 4.66
C ALA A 95 -2.94 -8.69 4.21
N TRP A 96 -1.76 -8.23 4.65
CA TRP A 96 -1.20 -6.95 4.23
C TRP A 96 -0.81 -6.96 2.75
N LEU A 97 -0.11 -8.00 2.28
CA LEU A 97 0.32 -8.12 0.89
C LEU A 97 -0.82 -8.41 -0.10
N ALA A 98 -2.02 -8.76 0.38
CA ALA A 98 -3.18 -9.05 -0.47
C ALA A 98 -3.58 -7.86 -1.37
N MET A 99 -3.22 -6.64 -1.00
CA MET A 99 -3.46 -5.45 -1.83
C MET A 99 -2.65 -5.42 -3.13
N LEU A 100 -1.50 -6.10 -3.18
CA LEU A 100 -0.58 -5.97 -4.30
C LEU A 100 -1.07 -6.76 -5.52
N GLY A 101 -1.18 -6.08 -6.65
CA GLY A 101 -1.38 -6.69 -7.96
C GLY A 101 -0.12 -7.40 -8.49
N GLU A 102 -0.21 -7.89 -9.72
CA GLU A 102 0.91 -8.56 -10.37
C GLU A 102 1.89 -7.55 -10.97
N LEU A 103 3.19 -7.89 -10.94
CA LEU A 103 4.19 -7.15 -11.68
C LEU A 103 4.04 -7.46 -13.19
N PRO A 104 4.15 -6.45 -14.06
CA PRO A 104 4.22 -6.66 -15.51
C PRO A 104 5.41 -7.57 -15.88
N ALA A 105 5.20 -8.45 -16.85
CA ALA A 105 6.20 -9.40 -17.37
C ALA A 105 7.30 -8.74 -18.22
#